data_AF-A0A830E5T5-F1
#
_entry.id   AF-A0A830E5T5-F1
#
_cell.length_a   1.000
_cell.length_b   1.000
_cell.length_c   1.000
_cell.angle_alpha   90.00
_cell.angle_beta   90.00
_cell.angle_gamma   90.00
#
_symmetry.space_group_name_H-M   'P 1'
#
loop_
_entity.id
_entity.type
_entity.pdbx_description
1 polymer ?
#
loop_
_entity_poly.entity_id
_entity_poly.type
_entity_poly.pdbx_seq_one_letter_code
_entity_poly.pdbx_strand_id
1 'polypeptide(L)'
;MEIDLLDFVERCRDLAKQALGKHAGEPANGGFARWVHVVLHCFRLEEGHSYRETPNRLKYMAEIRDALGLDRDDLPDYSTIYKSFDRLKMWVWRALLRYAVRALGWYRQFREIVLMFAITNIEPLCEPL
;
A
#
# COMPACT_ATOMS: atom_id res chain seq x y z
N MET A 1 -2.95 20.35 -8.82
CA MET A 1 -2.72 19.29 -9.82
C MET A 1 -3.41 18.07 -9.25
N GLU A 2 -4.55 17.71 -9.83
CA GLU A 2 -5.20 16.43 -9.54
C GLU A 2 -4.24 15.36 -10.05
N ILE A 3 -3.75 14.53 -9.14
CA ILE A 3 -2.85 13.43 -9.50
C ILE A 3 -3.75 12.33 -10.05
N ASP A 4 -3.43 11.81 -11.23
CA ASP A 4 -4.14 10.67 -11.78
C ASP A 4 -3.93 9.44 -10.87
N LEU A 5 -5.01 8.74 -10.55
CA LEU A 5 -4.99 7.59 -9.64
C LEU A 5 -4.09 6.45 -10.17
N LEU A 6 -4.04 6.26 -11.49
CA LEU A 6 -3.14 5.30 -12.12
C LEU A 6 -1.69 5.73 -11.92
N ASP A 7 -1.36 7.00 -12.19
CA ASP A 7 -0.02 7.55 -11.95
C ASP A 7 0.41 7.34 -10.49
N PHE A 8 -0.50 7.55 -9.54
CA PHE A 8 -0.27 7.29 -8.13
C PHE A 8 0.05 5.82 -7.85
N VAL A 9 -0.77 4.89 -8.36
CA VAL A 9 -0.61 3.45 -8.16
C VAL A 9 0.69 2.95 -8.77
N GLU A 10 1.04 3.39 -9.98
CA GLU A 10 2.27 3.00 -10.65
C GLU A 10 3.51 3.51 -9.90
N ARG A 11 3.48 4.77 -9.47
CA ARG A 11 4.56 5.35 -8.66
C ARG A 11 4.71 4.60 -7.33
N CYS A 12 3.59 4.30 -6.66
CA CYS A 12 3.59 3.57 -5.41
C CYS A 12 4.16 2.15 -5.58
N ARG A 13 3.80 1.47 -6.67
CA ARG A 13 4.36 0.15 -7.05
C ARG A 13 5.87 0.20 -7.16
N ASP A 14 6.42 1.18 -7.87
CA ASP A 14 7.86 1.28 -8.08
C ASP A 14 8.60 1.55 -6.77
N LEU A 15 8.06 2.45 -5.93
CA LEU A 15 8.59 2.73 -4.60
C LEU A 15 8.50 1.51 -3.67
N ALA A 16 7.39 0.77 -3.70
CA ALA A 16 7.21 -0.44 -2.91
C ALA A 16 8.20 -1.53 -3.30
N LYS A 17 8.38 -1.77 -4.61
CA LYS A 17 9.38 -2.71 -5.13
C LYS A 17 10.79 -2.29 -4.73
N GLN A 18 11.12 -1.00 -4.87
CA GLN A 18 12.43 -0.47 -4.47
C GLN A 18 12.68 -0.60 -2.95
N ALA A 19 11.66 -0.32 -2.14
CA ALA A 19 11.74 -0.42 -0.68
C ALA A 19 11.90 -1.87 -0.19
N LEU A 20 11.19 -2.81 -0.82
CA LEU A 20 11.20 -4.23 -0.45
C LEU A 20 12.40 -4.99 -1.02
N GLY A 21 13.00 -4.51 -2.11
CA GLY A 21 14.13 -5.16 -2.77
C GLY A 21 13.82 -6.61 -3.12
N LYS A 22 14.71 -7.54 -2.72
CA LYS A 22 14.54 -8.98 -2.96
C LYS A 22 13.25 -9.58 -2.36
N HIS A 23 12.68 -8.95 -1.33
CA HIS A 23 11.45 -9.41 -0.68
C HIS A 23 10.17 -8.94 -1.39
N ALA A 24 10.27 -8.18 -2.48
CA ALA A 24 9.09 -7.61 -3.13
C ALA A 24 8.11 -8.69 -3.59
N GLY A 25 8.61 -9.72 -4.27
CA GLY A 25 7.81 -10.81 -4.82
C GLY A 25 7.41 -11.90 -3.81
N GLU A 26 8.02 -11.92 -2.62
CA GLU A 26 7.72 -12.94 -1.61
C GLU A 26 6.33 -12.66 -1.00
N PRO A 27 5.36 -13.59 -1.08
CA PRO A 27 4.15 -13.46 -0.29
C PRO A 27 4.49 -13.53 1.19
N ALA A 28 3.76 -12.76 2.02
CA ALA A 28 4.03 -12.76 3.45
C ALA A 28 3.67 -14.11 4.12
N ASN A 29 2.69 -14.86 3.58
CA ASN A 29 2.33 -16.24 3.92
C ASN A 29 1.36 -16.80 2.85
N GLY A 30 1.89 -17.26 1.71
CA GLY A 30 1.06 -17.64 0.54
C GLY A 30 0.26 -16.47 -0.05
N GLY A 31 -0.21 -16.61 -1.30
CA GLY A 31 -1.02 -15.58 -1.96
C GLY A 31 -0.20 -14.45 -2.61
N PHE A 32 -0.70 -13.21 -2.52
CA PHE A 32 -0.19 -12.07 -3.28
C PHE A 32 1.19 -11.57 -2.80
N ALA A 33 1.95 -10.99 -3.73
CA ALA A 33 3.25 -10.40 -3.44
C ALA A 33 3.15 -9.26 -2.41
N ARG A 34 4.18 -9.08 -1.57
CA ARG A 34 4.21 -8.02 -0.55
C ARG A 34 4.04 -6.62 -1.14
N TRP A 35 4.63 -6.35 -2.30
CA TRP A 35 4.48 -5.04 -2.94
C TRP A 35 3.04 -4.76 -3.34
N VAL A 36 2.27 -5.77 -3.74
CA VAL A 36 0.84 -5.62 -4.07
C VAL A 36 0.06 -5.19 -2.83
N HIS A 37 0.29 -5.85 -1.70
CA HIS A 37 -0.35 -5.46 -0.43
C HIS A 37 -0.03 -4.03 -0.02
N VAL A 38 1.23 -3.61 -0.15
CA VAL A 38 1.63 -2.22 0.12
C VAL A 38 0.83 -1.24 -0.75
N VAL A 39 0.77 -1.47 -2.06
CA VAL A 39 0.08 -0.56 -2.99
C VAL A 39 -1.42 -0.56 -2.73
N LEU A 40 -2.03 -1.70 -2.37
CA LEU A 40 -3.44 -1.77 -2.00
C LEU A 40 -3.79 -0.92 -0.78
N HIS A 41 -2.90 -0.85 0.22
CA HIS A 41 -3.08 0.05 1.36
C HIS A 41 -2.99 1.52 0.95
N CYS A 42 -2.06 1.86 0.06
CA CYS A 42 -1.92 3.22 -0.48
C CYS A 42 -3.13 3.62 -1.33
N PHE A 43 -3.57 2.75 -2.25
CA PHE A 43 -4.77 2.91 -3.07
C PHE A 43 -6.02 3.14 -2.22
N ARG A 44 -6.20 2.33 -1.17
CA ARG A 44 -7.32 2.47 -0.22
C ARG A 44 -7.40 3.86 0.40
N LEU A 45 -6.25 4.38 0.79
CA LEU A 45 -6.14 5.67 1.46
C LEU A 45 -6.30 6.84 0.49
N GLU A 46 -5.71 6.76 -0.70
CA GLU A 46 -5.85 7.79 -1.73
C GLU A 46 -7.31 7.97 -2.17
N GLU A 47 -8.01 6.87 -2.39
CA GLU A 47 -9.44 6.89 -2.76
C GLU A 47 -10.39 7.04 -1.56
N GLY A 48 -9.86 7.09 -0.33
CA GLY A 48 -10.64 7.31 0.89
C GLY A 48 -11.71 6.26 1.19
N HIS A 49 -11.47 4.97 0.89
CA HIS A 49 -12.46 3.90 1.07
C HIS A 49 -12.09 2.88 2.15
N SER A 50 -13.05 2.05 2.55
CA SER A 50 -12.85 1.00 3.54
C SER A 50 -12.22 -0.26 2.92
N TYR A 51 -11.62 -1.12 3.75
CA TYR A 51 -11.09 -2.41 3.29
C TYR A 51 -12.14 -3.25 2.55
N ARG A 52 -13.41 -3.21 2.99
CA ARG A 52 -14.51 -3.98 2.40
C ARG A 52 -14.86 -3.51 0.98
N GLU A 53 -14.65 -2.24 0.69
CA GLU A 53 -14.92 -1.66 -0.63
C GLU A 53 -13.78 -1.90 -1.61
N THR A 54 -12.55 -2.15 -1.13
CA THR A 54 -11.35 -2.26 -1.97
C THR A 54 -11.48 -3.31 -3.08
N PRO A 55 -11.91 -4.56 -2.82
CA PRO A 55 -12.04 -5.56 -3.88
C PRO A 55 -13.13 -5.18 -4.91
N ASN A 56 -14.23 -4.60 -4.45
CA ASN A 56 -15.33 -4.17 -5.31
C ASN A 56 -14.91 -3.04 -6.25
N ARG A 57 -14.12 -2.07 -5.77
CA ARG A 57 -13.58 -1.00 -6.61
C ARG A 57 -12.61 -1.56 -7.66
N LEU A 58 -11.69 -2.42 -7.23
CA LEU A 58 -10.74 -3.07 -8.14
C LEU A 58 -11.43 -3.85 -9.25
N LYS A 59 -12.58 -4.47 -9.00
CA LYS A 59 -13.36 -5.20 -10.02
C LYS A 59 -13.75 -4.35 -11.24
N TYR A 60 -13.84 -3.03 -11.09
CA TYR A 60 -14.21 -2.10 -12.16
C TYR A 60 -13.04 -1.27 -12.70
N MET A 61 -11.89 -1.26 -12.02
CA MET A 61 -10.70 -0.47 -12.41
C MET A 61 -9.66 -1.35 -13.11
N ALA A 62 -9.81 -1.56 -14.42
CA ALA A 62 -8.93 -2.44 -15.17
C ALA A 62 -7.46 -2.00 -15.14
N GLU A 63 -7.18 -0.72 -15.39
CA GLU A 63 -5.82 -0.19 -15.45
C GLU A 63 -5.09 -0.32 -14.10
N ILE A 64 -5.80 -0.12 -12.99
CA ILE A 64 -5.27 -0.30 -11.63
C ILE A 64 -4.97 -1.78 -11.36
N ARG A 65 -5.84 -2.71 -11.78
CA ARG A 65 -5.57 -4.15 -11.66
C ARG A 65 -4.36 -4.56 -12.48
N ASP A 66 -4.25 -4.07 -13.72
CA ASP A 66 -3.15 -4.36 -14.62
C ASP A 66 -1.82 -3.85 -14.03
N ALA A 67 -1.82 -2.64 -13.46
CA ALA A 67 -0.67 -2.09 -12.76
C ALA A 67 -0.24 -2.95 -11.55
N LEU A 68 -1.20 -3.61 -10.88
CA LEU A 68 -0.98 -4.52 -9.76
C LEU A 68 -0.69 -5.98 -10.18
N GLY A 69 -0.89 -6.33 -11.46
CA GLY A 69 -0.82 -7.70 -11.93
C GLY A 69 -1.88 -8.62 -11.33
N LEU A 70 -3.09 -8.10 -11.09
CA LEU A 70 -4.20 -8.82 -10.49
C LEU A 70 -5.20 -9.30 -11.55
N ASP A 71 -5.61 -10.56 -11.45
CA ASP A 71 -6.76 -11.07 -12.20
C ASP A 71 -8.06 -10.50 -11.62
N ARG A 72 -9.04 -10.22 -12.48
CA ARG A 72 -10.37 -9.76 -12.07
C ARG A 72 -11.10 -10.81 -11.23
N ASP A 73 -10.89 -12.09 -11.49
CA ASP A 73 -11.57 -13.19 -10.84
C ASP A 73 -10.77 -13.76 -9.64
N ASP A 74 -9.53 -13.31 -9.45
CA ASP A 74 -8.65 -13.65 -8.32
C ASP A 74 -8.19 -12.40 -7.55
N LEU A 75 -9.16 -11.61 -7.09
CA LEU A 75 -8.89 -10.43 -6.27
C LEU A 75 -8.71 -10.80 -4.79
N PRO A 76 -7.80 -10.13 -4.06
CA PRO A 76 -7.65 -10.34 -2.62
C PRO A 76 -8.93 -9.95 -1.89
N ASP A 77 -9.47 -10.86 -1.07
CA ASP A 77 -10.55 -10.54 -0.14
C ASP A 77 -10.16 -9.42 0.83
N TYR A 78 -11.13 -8.64 1.30
CA TYR A 78 -10.90 -7.52 2.21
C TYR A 78 -10.14 -7.95 3.48
N SER A 79 -10.39 -9.17 4.00
CA SER A 79 -9.73 -9.68 5.18
C SER A 79 -8.26 -10.05 4.90
N THR A 80 -7.95 -10.48 3.68
CA THR A 80 -6.59 -10.69 3.21
C THR A 80 -5.82 -9.39 3.18
N ILE A 81 -6.43 -8.32 2.66
CA ILE A 81 -5.85 -6.97 2.63
C ILE A 81 -5.64 -6.46 4.07
N TYR A 82 -6.66 -6.53 4.92
CA TYR A 82 -6.58 -6.10 6.31
C TYR A 82 -5.45 -6.80 7.07
N LYS A 83 -5.43 -8.14 7.07
CA LYS A 83 -4.41 -8.94 7.77
C LYS A 83 -3.01 -8.75 7.18
N SER A 84 -2.88 -8.30 5.92
CA SER A 84 -1.58 -8.03 5.32
C SER A 84 -0.87 -6.86 5.98
N PHE A 85 -1.64 -5.91 6.54
CA PHE A 85 -1.10 -4.76 7.26
C PHE A 85 -0.22 -5.20 8.43
N ASP A 86 -0.72 -6.10 9.28
CA ASP A 86 0.00 -6.65 10.43
C ASP A 86 1.22 -7.49 10.02
N ARG A 87 1.17 -8.12 8.84
CA ARG A 87 2.28 -8.93 8.31
C ARG A 87 3.42 -8.08 7.73
N LEU A 88 3.14 -6.85 7.32
CA LEU A 88 4.15 -5.95 6.76
C LEU A 88 4.97 -5.35 7.90
N LYS A 89 6.19 -5.89 8.08
CA LYS A 89 7.13 -5.45 9.12
C LYS A 89 7.39 -3.93 9.02
N MET A 90 7.54 -3.29 10.18
CA MET A 90 7.81 -1.85 10.34
C MET A 90 8.92 -1.29 9.42
N TRP A 91 9.95 -2.07 9.08
CA TRP A 91 11.01 -1.60 8.18
C TRP A 91 10.53 -1.30 6.75
N VAL A 92 9.47 -1.95 6.27
CA VAL A 92 8.87 -1.71 4.95
C VAL A 92 8.28 -0.30 4.91
N TRP A 93 7.48 0.04 5.92
CA TRP A 93 6.86 1.36 6.05
C TRP A 93 7.89 2.47 6.22
N ARG A 94 8.94 2.23 7.03
CA ARG A 94 10.06 3.18 7.17
C ARG A 94 10.81 3.40 5.85
N ALA A 95 10.95 2.37 5.02
CA ALA A 95 11.58 2.50 3.71
C ALA A 95 10.72 3.34 2.76
N LEU A 96 9.41 3.09 2.70
CA LEU A 96 8.47 3.88 1.90
C LEU A 96 8.46 5.35 2.31
N LEU A 97 8.45 5.63 3.62
CA LEU A 97 8.52 7.00 4.14
C LEU A 97 9.75 7.75 3.63
N ARG A 98 10.93 7.11 3.66
CA ARG A 98 12.18 7.74 3.18
C ARG A 98 12.13 8.11 1.71
N TYR A 99 11.48 7.29 0.88
CA TYR A 99 11.31 7.60 -0.53
C TYR A 99 10.24 8.68 -0.77
N ALA A 100 9.13 8.63 -0.04
CA ALA A 100 8.04 9.62 -0.14
C ALA A 100 8.51 11.04 0.22
N VAL A 101 9.31 11.19 1.29
CA VAL A 101 9.89 12.49 1.70
C VAL A 101 10.81 13.07 0.61
N ARG A 102 11.56 12.22 -0.09
CA ARG A 102 12.46 12.63 -1.18
C ARG A 102 11.72 13.00 -2.47
N ALA A 103 10.48 12.56 -2.64
CA ALA A 103 9.72 12.75 -3.86
C ALA A 103 9.11 14.16 -4.02
N LEU A 104 9.17 15.03 -2.99
CA LEU A 104 8.87 16.49 -2.91
C LEU A 104 7.59 17.07 -3.55
N GLY A 105 6.97 16.45 -4.56
CA GLY A 105 5.72 16.88 -5.21
C GLY A 105 4.46 16.14 -4.74
N TRP A 106 4.62 15.09 -3.93
CA TRP A 106 3.56 14.15 -3.54
C TRP A 106 3.23 14.21 -2.04
N TYR A 107 3.84 15.16 -1.33
CA TYR A 107 3.84 15.20 0.13
C TYR A 107 2.45 15.37 0.73
N ARG A 108 1.50 16.02 0.05
CA ARG A 108 0.14 16.24 0.58
C ARG A 108 -0.68 14.94 0.64
N GLN A 109 -0.64 14.13 -0.41
CA GLN A 109 -1.32 12.84 -0.54
C GLN A 109 -0.62 11.76 0.30
N PHE A 110 0.71 11.66 0.18
CA PHE A 110 1.49 10.73 0.99
C PHE A 110 1.47 11.06 2.48
N ARG A 111 1.15 12.29 2.89
CA ARG A 111 1.13 12.68 4.32
C ARG A 111 0.10 11.92 5.12
N GLU A 112 -1.11 11.69 4.62
CA GLU A 112 -2.12 10.94 5.39
C GLU A 112 -1.74 9.47 5.53
N ILE A 113 -1.24 8.90 4.43
CA ILE A 113 -0.67 7.55 4.38
C ILE A 113 0.46 7.42 5.41
N VAL A 114 1.44 8.32 5.35
CA VAL A 114 2.58 8.38 6.28
C VAL A 114 2.15 8.64 7.72
N LEU A 115 1.17 9.51 7.97
CA LEU A 115 0.70 9.84 9.32
C LEU A 115 -0.06 8.68 9.96
N MET A 116 -0.94 8.00 9.21
CA MET A 116 -1.60 6.79 9.69
C MET A 116 -0.57 5.71 10.03
N PHE A 117 0.46 5.53 9.18
CA PHE A 117 1.58 4.64 9.49
C PHE A 117 2.44 5.12 10.67
N ALA A 118 2.69 6.42 10.79
CA ALA A 118 3.48 6.98 11.89
C ALA A 118 2.77 6.75 13.23
N ILE A 119 1.45 6.89 13.28
CA ILE A 119 0.62 6.60 14.46
C ILE A 119 0.75 5.11 14.82
N THR A 120 0.53 4.19 13.88
CA THR A 120 0.71 2.74 14.15
C THR A 120 2.15 2.37 14.52
N ASN A 121 3.17 3.12 14.06
CA ASN A 121 4.57 2.89 14.42
C ASN A 121 4.94 3.50 15.79
N ILE A 122 4.21 4.50 16.27
CA ILE A 122 4.46 5.18 17.54
C ILE A 122 3.64 4.54 18.67
N GLU A 123 2.41 4.07 18.43
CA GLU A 123 1.55 3.42 19.43
C GLU A 123 2.26 2.29 20.21
N PRO A 124 2.95 1.32 19.57
CA PRO A 124 3.67 0.26 20.28
C PRO A 124 4.93 0.75 21.02
N LEU A 125 5.43 1.94 20.70
CA LEU A 125 6.55 2.59 21.39
C LEU A 125 6.08 3.51 22.53
N CYS A 126 4.78 3.81 22.57
CA CYS A 126 4.13 4.65 23.57
C CYS A 126 3.32 3.85 24.60
N GLU A 127 3.15 2.53 24.43
CA GLU A 127 2.70 1.68 25.53
C GLU A 127 3.80 1.67 26.63
N PRO A 128 3.47 2.03 27.88
CA PRO A 128 4.42 1.96 28.96
C PRO A 128 4.80 0.50 29.23
N LEU A 129 6.12 0.25 29.34
CA LEU A 129 6.71 -1.02 29.77
C LEU A 129 6.16 -1.50 31.12
#